data_AF-A0A914D386-F1
#
_entry.id   AF-A0A914D386-F1
#
_cell.length_a   1.000
_cell.length_b   1.000
_cell.length_c   1.000
_cell.angle_alpha   90.00
_cell.angle_beta   90.00
_cell.angle_gamma   90.00
#
_symmetry.space_group_name_H-M   'P 1'
#
loop_
_entity.id
_entity.type
_entity.pdbx_description
1 polymer ?
#
loop_
_entity_poly.entity_id
_entity_poly.type
_entity_poly.pdbx_seq_one_letter_code
_entity_poly.pdbx_strand_id
1 'polypeptide(L)'
;MPNALINSRSPNNTNFLQFFKAFVLKIFIVNTRVIHWLAYYHHKFGIRHLILLTVIILYTVFGGLMFNALENGHEKDEIKIIKRIMQETLRNLSLEVIRISESTDIEEQMKFQNVFFVIEKSYKTLLTVEGKYIGDTYRKSDDNSLQEIWDFQSAVFYSMTLYAAIGFGGISCSTTWGKIASIIYTAFGIPLTIVVLADIANLLLNSFTRIYNYFLNVYIPFRSLVYVSPCSFAILCSLSATQSMSIFHAPSKNNI
;
A
#
# COMPACT_ATOMS: atom_id res chain seq x y z
N MET A 1 -18.95 76.62 -19.09
CA MET A 1 -17.80 75.76 -19.48
C MET A 1 -16.62 76.10 -18.59
N PRO A 2 -15.64 75.21 -18.32
CA PRO A 2 -15.70 73.86 -17.71
C PRO A 2 -14.68 73.76 -16.51
N ASN A 3 -14.76 72.85 -15.53
CA ASN A 3 -14.00 71.58 -15.40
C ASN A 3 -13.99 71.23 -13.89
N ALA A 4 -14.61 70.15 -13.40
CA ALA A 4 -14.05 68.81 -13.22
C ALA A 4 -12.68 68.78 -12.49
N LEU A 5 -12.61 68.19 -11.29
CA LEU A 5 -11.69 67.08 -11.00
C LEU A 5 -12.13 66.30 -9.76
N ILE A 6 -12.14 64.99 -9.96
CA ILE A 6 -12.74 63.93 -9.16
C ILE A 6 -11.82 63.57 -7.99
N ASN A 7 -12.38 63.52 -6.79
CA ASN A 7 -11.76 62.91 -5.63
C ASN A 7 -11.92 61.39 -5.71
N SER A 8 -10.91 60.67 -6.22
CA SER A 8 -10.83 59.21 -6.16
C SER A 8 -9.65 58.79 -5.27
N ARG A 9 -9.89 58.71 -3.97
CA ARG A 9 -9.00 58.02 -3.03
C ARG A 9 -9.09 56.52 -3.32
N SER A 10 -8.05 55.93 -3.90
CA SER A 10 -7.92 54.47 -4.09
C SER A 10 -7.44 53.80 -2.79
N PRO A 11 -8.23 52.93 -2.16
CA PRO A 11 -7.76 52.04 -1.11
C PRO A 11 -7.50 50.66 -1.73
N ASN A 12 -6.26 50.12 -1.69
CA ASN A 12 -6.02 48.67 -1.51
C ASN A 12 -4.60 48.14 -1.78
N ASN A 13 -3.62 48.93 -2.22
CA ASN A 13 -2.28 48.34 -2.50
C ASN A 13 -1.43 48.05 -1.24
N THR A 14 -1.68 48.72 -0.11
CA THR A 14 -0.90 48.51 1.13
C THR A 14 -1.29 47.23 1.86
N ASN A 15 -2.57 46.87 1.85
CA ASN A 15 -3.09 45.67 2.52
C ASN A 15 -2.67 44.39 1.79
N PHE A 16 -2.67 44.41 0.45
CA PHE A 16 -2.21 43.27 -0.35
C PHE A 16 -0.71 43.02 -0.20
N LEU A 17 0.11 44.08 -0.20
CA LEU A 17 1.56 43.93 -0.03
C LEU A 17 1.93 43.49 1.40
N GLN A 18 1.20 43.95 2.43
CA GLN A 18 1.36 43.43 3.80
C GLN A 18 0.91 41.98 3.92
N PHE A 19 -0.21 41.61 3.30
CA PHE A 19 -0.69 40.23 3.27
C PHE A 19 0.30 39.31 2.55
N PHE A 20 0.82 39.74 1.40
CA PHE A 20 1.81 38.98 0.62
C PHE A 20 3.14 38.87 1.38
N LYS A 21 3.62 39.94 2.02
CA LYS A 21 4.80 39.89 2.90
C LYS A 21 4.57 38.94 4.07
N ALA A 22 3.41 38.98 4.74
CA ALA A 22 3.09 38.09 5.85
C ALA A 22 2.91 36.63 5.39
N PHE A 23 2.40 36.40 4.19
CA PHE A 23 2.22 35.09 3.58
C PHE A 23 3.56 34.46 3.20
N VAL A 24 4.43 35.21 2.51
CA VAL A 24 5.79 34.78 2.16
C VAL A 24 6.63 34.57 3.42
N LEU A 25 6.52 35.45 4.42
CA LEU A 25 7.21 35.30 5.70
C LEU A 25 6.70 34.08 6.48
N LYS A 26 5.39 33.78 6.47
CA LYS A 26 4.83 32.56 7.08
C LYS A 26 5.32 31.30 6.36
N ILE A 27 5.39 31.31 5.02
CA ILE A 27 5.98 30.22 4.25
C ILE A 27 7.46 30.02 4.62
N PHE A 28 8.23 31.10 4.76
CA PHE A 28 9.65 31.05 5.12
C PHE A 28 9.91 30.62 6.57
N ILE A 29 9.03 31.01 7.52
CA ILE A 29 9.08 30.63 8.94
C ILE A 29 8.64 29.17 9.14
N VAL A 30 7.63 28.70 8.39
CA VAL A 30 7.26 27.27 8.37
C VAL A 30 8.42 26.44 7.84
N ASN A 31 9.12 26.93 6.80
CA ASN A 31 10.28 26.25 6.22
C ASN A 31 11.45 26.13 7.21
N THR A 32 11.75 27.17 8.00
CA THR A 32 12.86 27.13 8.97
C THR A 32 12.62 26.20 10.16
N ARG A 33 11.37 26.01 10.60
CA ARG A 33 11.00 25.00 11.61
C ARG A 33 11.07 23.58 11.06
N VAL A 34 10.67 23.38 9.81
CA VAL A 34 10.80 22.09 9.11
C VAL A 34 12.27 21.74 8.89
N ILE A 35 13.12 22.71 8.52
CA ILE A 35 14.57 22.53 8.34
C ILE A 35 15.28 22.22 9.67
N HIS A 36 14.93 22.91 10.77
CA HIS A 36 15.48 22.59 12.09
C HIS A 36 14.98 21.24 12.63
N TRP A 37 13.72 20.88 12.37
CA TRP A 37 13.16 19.58 12.73
C TRP A 37 13.80 18.44 11.90
N LEU A 38 14.05 18.68 10.61
CA LEU A 38 14.86 17.83 9.72
C LEU A 38 16.30 17.70 10.22
N ALA A 39 16.94 18.79 10.64
CA ALA A 39 18.30 18.82 11.19
C ALA A 39 18.41 18.13 12.56
N TYR A 40 17.34 18.10 13.35
CA TYR A 40 17.29 17.38 14.62
C TYR A 40 17.11 15.86 14.41
N TYR A 41 16.30 15.45 13.43
CA TYR A 41 16.18 14.05 13.01
C TYR A 41 17.38 13.55 12.17
N HIS A 42 18.16 14.46 11.57
CA HIS A 42 19.29 14.23 10.67
C HIS A 42 20.36 13.26 11.20
N HIS A 43 20.63 13.26 12.51
CA HIS A 43 21.74 12.51 13.10
C HIS A 43 21.33 11.09 13.57
N LYS A 44 20.03 10.77 13.62
CA LYS A 44 19.55 9.51 14.26
C LYS A 44 18.84 8.56 13.29
N PHE A 45 18.22 9.08 12.23
CA PHE A 45 17.60 8.28 11.17
C PHE A 45 18.17 8.75 9.84
N GLY A 46 19.02 7.93 9.20
CA GLY A 46 19.72 8.31 7.97
C GLY A 46 18.75 8.88 6.92
N ILE A 47 18.90 10.16 6.60
CA ILE A 47 18.03 10.92 5.69
C ILE A 47 17.82 10.22 4.34
N ARG A 48 18.82 9.46 3.90
CA ARG A 48 18.76 8.62 2.70
C ARG A 48 17.52 7.73 2.67
N HIS A 49 17.21 7.09 3.80
CA HIS A 49 16.08 6.17 3.91
C HIS A 49 14.72 6.87 3.78
N LEU A 50 14.61 8.05 4.40
CA LEU A 50 13.39 8.86 4.34
C LEU A 50 13.17 9.45 2.95
N ILE A 51 14.25 9.86 2.27
CA ILE A 51 14.17 10.35 0.89
C ILE A 51 13.68 9.24 -0.05
N LEU A 52 14.26 8.03 0.04
CA LEU A 52 13.87 6.89 -0.80
C LEU A 52 12.41 6.47 -0.57
N LEU A 53 11.95 6.46 0.68
CA LEU A 53 10.53 6.24 1.02
C LEU A 53 9.63 7.33 0.46
N THR A 54 10.05 8.59 0.51
CA THR A 54 9.26 9.70 -0.04
C THR A 54 9.15 9.59 -1.55
N VAL A 55 10.22 9.22 -2.24
CA VAL A 55 10.22 9.02 -3.70
C VAL A 55 9.24 7.93 -4.10
N ILE A 56 9.22 6.77 -3.42
CA ILE A 56 8.28 5.70 -3.78
C ILE A 56 6.83 6.12 -3.51
N ILE A 57 6.54 6.82 -2.42
CA ILE A 57 5.19 7.31 -2.11
C ILE A 57 4.70 8.28 -3.20
N LEU A 58 5.55 9.23 -3.59
CA LEU A 58 5.22 10.17 -4.67
C LEU A 58 5.03 9.44 -6.01
N TYR A 59 5.83 8.42 -6.27
CA TYR A 59 5.70 7.58 -7.46
C TYR A 59 4.35 6.86 -7.50
N THR A 60 3.91 6.27 -6.39
CA THR A 60 2.60 5.61 -6.27
C THR A 60 1.45 6.60 -6.44
N VAL A 61 1.54 7.78 -5.81
CA VAL A 61 0.50 8.82 -5.97
C VAL A 61 0.42 9.29 -7.42
N PHE A 62 1.56 9.52 -8.06
CA PHE A 62 1.63 9.88 -9.48
C PHE A 62 0.98 8.81 -10.37
N GLY A 63 1.33 7.53 -10.16
CA GLY A 63 0.73 6.41 -10.88
C GLY A 63 -0.78 6.35 -10.67
N GLY A 64 -1.25 6.48 -9.43
CA GLY A 64 -2.68 6.48 -9.10
C GLY A 64 -3.46 7.60 -9.80
N LEU A 65 -2.93 8.83 -9.81
CA LEU A 65 -3.54 9.95 -10.53
C LEU A 65 -3.56 9.70 -12.05
N MET A 66 -2.46 9.20 -12.61
CA MET A 66 -2.34 8.92 -14.04
C MET A 66 -3.32 7.84 -14.49
N PHE A 67 -3.37 6.68 -13.81
CA PHE A 67 -4.27 5.59 -14.20
C PHE A 67 -5.74 5.91 -13.96
N ASN A 68 -6.07 6.61 -12.86
CA ASN A 68 -7.42 7.10 -12.66
C ASN A 68 -7.84 8.03 -13.82
N ALA A 69 -7.01 9.00 -14.19
CA ALA A 69 -7.32 9.91 -15.28
C ALA A 69 -7.48 9.21 -16.65
N LEU A 70 -6.73 8.12 -16.89
CA LEU A 70 -6.79 7.37 -18.14
C LEU A 70 -8.00 6.42 -18.23
N GLU A 71 -8.38 5.78 -17.13
CA GLU A 71 -9.36 4.67 -17.16
C GLU A 71 -10.74 5.05 -16.61
N ASN A 72 -10.84 6.00 -15.68
CA ASN A 72 -12.11 6.32 -15.00
C ASN A 72 -13.20 6.74 -16.01
N GLY A 73 -12.86 7.61 -16.96
CA GLY A 73 -13.81 8.04 -18.00
C GLY A 73 -14.30 6.88 -18.88
N HIS A 74 -13.39 5.98 -19.28
CA HIS A 74 -13.73 4.84 -20.12
C HIS A 74 -14.60 3.82 -19.39
N GLU A 75 -14.30 3.54 -18.13
CA GLU A 75 -15.09 2.63 -17.29
C GLU A 75 -16.55 3.11 -17.19
N LYS A 76 -16.77 4.40 -16.95
CA LYS A 76 -18.12 4.98 -16.85
C LYS A 76 -18.96 4.75 -18.08
N ASP A 77 -18.37 4.92 -19.26
CA ASP A 77 -19.09 4.76 -20.52
C ASP A 77 -19.33 3.28 -20.84
N GLU A 78 -18.38 2.41 -20.51
CA GLU A 78 -18.52 0.98 -20.70
C GLU A 78 -19.58 0.37 -19.77
N ILE A 79 -19.61 0.75 -18.49
CA ILE A 79 -20.65 0.34 -17.53
C ILE A 79 -22.04 0.72 -18.05
N LYS A 80 -22.21 1.93 -18.61
CA LYS A 80 -23.49 2.35 -19.21
C LYS A 80 -23.89 1.50 -20.42
N ILE A 81 -22.94 1.15 -21.29
CA ILE A 81 -23.19 0.30 -22.45
C ILE A 81 -23.62 -1.09 -21.98
N ILE A 82 -22.92 -1.67 -21.01
CA ILE A 82 -23.23 -2.99 -20.46
C ILE A 82 -24.60 -2.99 -19.79
N LYS A 83 -24.92 -1.98 -18.98
CA LYS A 83 -26.26 -1.84 -18.39
C LYS A 83 -27.35 -1.91 -19.45
N ARG A 84 -27.17 -1.19 -20.57
CA ARG A 84 -28.10 -1.22 -21.71
C ARG A 84 -28.22 -2.61 -22.33
N ILE A 85 -27.09 -3.28 -22.59
CA ILE A 85 -27.09 -4.64 -23.17
C ILE A 85 -27.79 -5.63 -22.24
N MET A 86 -27.53 -5.58 -20.94
CA MET A 86 -28.18 -6.46 -19.97
C MET A 86 -29.69 -6.22 -19.91
N GLN A 87 -30.13 -4.95 -19.84
CA GLN A 87 -31.54 -4.58 -19.85
C GLN A 87 -32.24 -5.01 -21.14
N GLU A 88 -31.60 -4.83 -22.29
CA GLU A 88 -32.13 -5.23 -23.58
C GLU A 88 -32.22 -6.76 -23.70
N THR A 89 -31.21 -7.49 -23.24
CA THR A 89 -31.21 -8.95 -23.20
C THR A 89 -32.35 -9.47 -22.34
N LEU A 90 -32.55 -8.87 -21.16
CA LEU A 90 -33.64 -9.24 -20.25
C LEU A 90 -35.03 -8.93 -20.85
N ARG A 91 -35.16 -7.77 -21.50
CA ARG A 91 -36.39 -7.38 -22.20
C ARG A 91 -36.70 -8.35 -23.35
N ASN A 92 -35.71 -8.64 -24.20
CA ASN A 92 -35.89 -9.54 -25.35
C ASN A 92 -36.25 -10.95 -24.88
N LEU A 93 -35.59 -11.45 -23.82
CA LEU A 93 -35.94 -12.69 -23.15
C LEU A 93 -37.41 -12.69 -22.71
N SER A 94 -37.86 -11.63 -22.01
CA SER A 94 -39.24 -11.56 -21.52
C SER A 94 -40.27 -11.58 -22.66
N LEU A 95 -40.02 -10.86 -23.75
CA LEU A 95 -40.91 -10.81 -24.91
C LEU A 95 -40.95 -12.15 -25.65
N GLU A 96 -39.80 -12.82 -25.78
CA GLU A 96 -39.70 -14.11 -26.47
C GLU A 96 -40.38 -15.23 -25.68
N VAL A 97 -40.25 -15.22 -24.33
CA VAL A 97 -40.98 -16.16 -23.46
C VAL A 97 -42.49 -15.96 -23.55
N ILE A 98 -42.98 -14.71 -23.50
CA ILE A 98 -44.42 -14.40 -23.65
C ILE A 98 -44.92 -14.88 -25.02
N ARG A 99 -44.19 -14.56 -26.10
CA ARG A 99 -44.55 -14.95 -27.46
C ARG A 99 -44.64 -16.47 -27.63
N ILE A 100 -43.70 -17.23 -27.05
CA ILE A 100 -43.73 -18.71 -27.12
C ILE A 100 -44.90 -19.25 -26.28
N SER A 101 -45.14 -18.69 -25.10
CA SER A 101 -46.24 -19.12 -24.22
C SER A 101 -47.61 -18.96 -24.89
N GLU A 102 -47.85 -17.80 -25.51
CA GLU A 102 -49.12 -17.46 -26.17
C GLU A 102 -49.31 -18.13 -27.55
N SER A 103 -48.27 -18.70 -28.16
CA SER A 103 -48.38 -19.32 -29.48
C SER A 103 -49.39 -20.47 -29.49
N THR A 104 -50.39 -20.45 -30.37
CA THR A 104 -51.41 -21.51 -30.46
C THR A 104 -50.98 -22.70 -31.32
N ASP A 105 -50.02 -22.47 -32.21
CA ASP A 105 -49.66 -23.42 -33.28
C ASP A 105 -48.61 -24.46 -32.85
N ILE A 106 -48.07 -24.35 -31.64
CA ILE A 106 -46.94 -25.15 -31.15
C ILE A 106 -47.42 -26.07 -30.02
N GLU A 107 -47.03 -27.34 -30.07
CA GLU A 107 -47.29 -28.32 -29.01
C GLU A 107 -46.62 -27.93 -27.68
N GLU A 108 -47.28 -28.22 -26.56
CA GLU A 108 -46.85 -27.78 -25.23
C GLU A 108 -45.44 -28.26 -24.85
N GLN A 109 -45.06 -29.48 -25.23
CA GLN A 109 -43.70 -29.99 -25.02
C GLN A 109 -42.66 -29.19 -25.82
N MET A 110 -42.98 -28.84 -27.07
CA MET A 110 -42.13 -28.02 -27.92
C MET A 110 -42.02 -26.59 -27.40
N LYS A 111 -43.10 -26.02 -26.83
CA LYS A 111 -43.04 -24.73 -26.14
C LYS A 111 -42.04 -24.74 -24.99
N PHE A 112 -42.09 -25.76 -24.13
CA PHE A 112 -41.17 -25.88 -23.01
C PHE A 112 -39.71 -25.93 -23.48
N GLN A 113 -39.41 -26.74 -24.51
CA GLN A 113 -38.07 -26.82 -25.09
C GLN A 113 -37.59 -25.48 -25.66
N ASN A 114 -38.45 -24.77 -26.38
CA ASN A 114 -38.12 -23.46 -26.95
C ASN A 114 -37.88 -22.40 -25.86
N VAL A 115 -38.73 -22.35 -24.83
CA VAL A 115 -38.55 -21.45 -23.68
C VAL A 115 -37.24 -21.76 -22.95
N PHE A 116 -36.96 -23.05 -22.70
CA PHE A 116 -35.72 -23.47 -22.07
C PHE A 116 -34.49 -23.02 -22.86
N PHE A 117 -34.49 -23.23 -24.17
CA PHE A 117 -33.41 -22.80 -25.06
C PHE A 117 -33.16 -21.29 -25.03
N VAL A 118 -34.23 -20.49 -25.06
CA VAL A 118 -34.14 -19.02 -25.04
C VAL A 118 -33.60 -18.52 -23.69
N ILE A 119 -34.09 -19.10 -22.58
CA ILE A 119 -33.59 -18.80 -21.24
C ILE A 119 -32.10 -19.16 -21.14
N GLU A 120 -31.72 -20.35 -21.57
CA GLU A 120 -30.32 -20.81 -21.52
C GLU A 120 -29.40 -19.91 -22.33
N LYS A 121 -29.80 -19.54 -23.55
CA LYS A 121 -29.05 -18.62 -24.42
C LYS A 121 -28.91 -17.23 -23.80
N SER A 122 -29.99 -16.69 -23.26
CA SER A 122 -30.00 -15.36 -22.64
C SER A 122 -29.17 -15.34 -21.36
N TYR A 123 -29.29 -16.37 -20.53
CA TYR A 123 -28.51 -16.54 -19.31
C TYR A 123 -27.01 -16.65 -19.61
N LYS A 124 -26.61 -17.47 -20.59
CA LYS A 124 -25.21 -17.54 -21.05
C LYS A 124 -24.68 -16.18 -21.51
N THR A 125 -25.49 -15.41 -22.23
CA THR A 125 -25.11 -14.06 -22.68
C THR A 125 -24.95 -13.09 -21.52
N LEU A 126 -25.84 -13.14 -20.53
CA LEU A 126 -25.74 -12.29 -19.34
C LEU A 126 -24.49 -12.63 -18.52
N LEU A 127 -24.18 -13.93 -18.35
CA LEU A 127 -22.98 -14.37 -17.65
C LEU A 127 -21.68 -13.94 -18.34
N THR A 128 -21.61 -13.98 -19.68
CA THR A 128 -20.41 -13.55 -20.40
C THR A 128 -20.19 -12.04 -20.30
N VAL A 129 -21.28 -11.28 -20.29
CA VAL A 129 -21.25 -9.82 -20.12
C VAL A 129 -20.85 -9.44 -18.70
N GLU A 130 -21.40 -10.13 -17.69
CA GLU A 130 -21.08 -9.89 -16.27
C GLU A 130 -19.67 -10.34 -15.91
N GLY A 131 -19.24 -11.53 -16.36
CA GLY A 131 -17.92 -12.09 -16.07
C GLY A 131 -16.75 -11.27 -16.64
N LYS A 132 -17.02 -10.28 -17.49
CA LYS A 132 -16.01 -9.32 -17.98
C LYS A 132 -15.59 -8.32 -16.88
N TYR A 133 -16.40 -8.10 -15.85
CA TYR A 133 -16.12 -7.16 -14.77
C TYR A 133 -16.15 -7.82 -13.40
N ILE A 134 -15.25 -7.37 -12.52
CA ILE A 134 -15.24 -7.84 -11.14
C ILE A 134 -16.36 -7.16 -10.37
N GLY A 135 -17.35 -7.97 -9.99
CA GLY A 135 -18.50 -7.60 -9.17
C GLY A 135 -19.81 -7.40 -9.96
N ASP A 136 -20.93 -7.50 -9.24
CA ASP A 136 -22.28 -7.48 -9.79
C ASP A 136 -22.58 -6.17 -10.52
N THR A 137 -22.67 -6.24 -11.86
CA THR A 137 -22.88 -5.05 -12.70
C THR A 137 -24.26 -4.43 -12.46
N TYR A 138 -25.27 -5.26 -12.17
CA TYR A 138 -26.61 -4.78 -11.81
C TYR A 138 -26.61 -3.96 -10.52
N ARG A 139 -25.92 -4.44 -9.48
CA ARG A 139 -25.83 -3.76 -8.18
C ARG A 139 -25.14 -2.40 -8.34
N LYS A 140 -24.00 -2.35 -9.04
CA LYS A 140 -23.27 -1.09 -9.35
C LYS A 140 -24.09 -0.07 -10.13
N SER A 141 -25.13 -0.51 -10.84
CA SER A 141 -25.88 0.32 -11.76
C SER A 141 -27.10 1.02 -11.14
N ASP A 142 -27.66 0.48 -10.06
CA ASP A 142 -28.86 1.03 -9.41
C ASP A 142 -28.53 1.94 -8.24
N ASP A 143 -27.34 1.79 -7.67
CA ASP A 143 -26.82 2.68 -6.64
C ASP A 143 -25.63 3.44 -7.21
N ASN A 144 -25.83 4.73 -7.52
CA ASN A 144 -24.76 5.64 -7.95
C ASN A 144 -23.61 5.75 -6.92
N SER A 145 -23.77 5.15 -5.73
CA SER A 145 -22.76 5.12 -4.65
C SER A 145 -21.86 3.88 -4.67
N LEU A 146 -22.12 2.88 -5.53
CA LEU A 146 -21.32 1.65 -5.55
C LEU A 146 -20.02 1.84 -6.36
N GLN A 147 -18.91 1.67 -5.64
CA GLN A 147 -17.51 1.91 -6.03
C GLN A 147 -17.17 1.58 -7.49
N GLU A 148 -16.76 2.62 -8.23
CA GLU A 148 -16.01 2.53 -9.49
C GLU A 148 -14.74 1.69 -9.26
N ILE A 149 -14.42 0.78 -10.19
CA ILE A 149 -13.21 -0.03 -10.13
C ILE A 149 -11.98 0.89 -10.19
N TRP A 150 -12.05 1.93 -11.04
CA TRP A 150 -11.02 2.97 -11.18
C TRP A 150 -11.26 4.19 -10.28
N ASP A 151 -11.66 3.96 -9.03
CA ASP A 151 -11.53 4.98 -8.00
C ASP A 151 -10.05 5.28 -7.69
N PHE A 152 -9.76 6.45 -7.11
CA PHE A 152 -8.41 6.90 -6.80
C PHE A 152 -7.65 5.90 -5.92
N GLN A 153 -8.30 5.35 -4.89
CA GLN A 153 -7.67 4.37 -4.01
C GLN A 153 -7.29 3.08 -4.76
N SER A 154 -8.20 2.58 -5.61
CA SER A 154 -7.97 1.40 -6.44
C SER A 154 -6.87 1.64 -7.47
N ALA A 155 -6.80 2.84 -8.07
CA ALA A 155 -5.76 3.21 -9.01
C ALA A 155 -4.37 3.31 -8.33
N VAL A 156 -4.31 3.87 -7.11
CA VAL A 156 -3.10 3.89 -6.28
C VAL A 156 -2.66 2.46 -5.97
N PHE A 157 -3.58 1.58 -5.57
CA PHE A 157 -3.28 0.17 -5.32
C PHE A 157 -2.78 -0.54 -6.59
N TYR A 158 -3.44 -0.34 -7.73
CA TYR A 158 -2.98 -0.86 -9.02
C TYR A 158 -1.55 -0.41 -9.33
N SER A 159 -1.26 0.89 -9.19
CA SER A 159 0.08 1.43 -9.41
C SER A 159 1.13 0.84 -8.47
N MET A 160 0.76 0.56 -7.20
CA MET A 160 1.64 -0.13 -6.25
C MET A 160 1.97 -1.54 -6.71
N THR A 161 0.96 -2.29 -7.16
CA THR A 161 1.14 -3.69 -7.59
C THR A 161 1.97 -3.84 -8.86
N LEU A 162 1.97 -2.83 -9.74
CA LEU A 162 2.77 -2.80 -10.96
C LEU A 162 4.27 -2.76 -10.67
N TYR A 163 4.74 -1.76 -9.93
CA TYR A 163 6.18 -1.67 -9.62
C TYR A 163 6.63 -2.76 -8.63
N ALA A 164 5.72 -3.25 -7.78
CA ALA A 164 6.00 -4.35 -6.87
C ALA A 164 6.02 -5.72 -7.58
N ALA A 165 5.66 -5.76 -8.87
CA ALA A 165 5.57 -6.98 -9.68
C ALA A 165 4.71 -8.10 -9.05
N ILE A 166 3.68 -7.72 -8.28
CA ILE A 166 2.75 -8.68 -7.67
C ILE A 166 1.72 -9.13 -8.71
N GLY A 167 1.09 -8.17 -9.39
CA GLY A 167 0.16 -8.44 -10.50
C GLY A 167 -1.03 -9.34 -10.15
N PHE A 168 -1.90 -8.94 -9.20
CA PHE A 168 -3.07 -9.73 -8.79
C PHE A 168 -4.06 -10.08 -9.92
N GLY A 169 -4.02 -9.38 -11.06
CA GLY A 169 -4.88 -9.64 -12.22
C GLY A 169 -6.34 -9.21 -12.07
N GLY A 170 -6.77 -8.77 -10.88
CA GLY A 170 -8.14 -8.33 -10.65
C GLY A 170 -8.51 -6.98 -11.29
N ILE A 171 -7.56 -6.05 -11.31
CA ILE A 171 -7.74 -4.73 -11.93
C ILE A 171 -6.70 -4.61 -13.03
N SER A 172 -7.14 -4.27 -14.25
CA SER A 172 -6.25 -4.09 -15.40
C SER A 172 -6.78 -3.01 -16.32
N CYS A 173 -5.87 -2.24 -16.93
CA CYS A 173 -6.23 -1.20 -17.88
C CYS A 173 -6.90 -1.82 -19.10
N SER A 174 -8.11 -1.36 -19.43
CA SER A 174 -8.82 -1.80 -20.62
C SER A 174 -8.37 -0.99 -21.84
N THR A 175 -8.03 0.30 -21.64
CA THR A 175 -7.66 1.21 -22.72
C THR A 175 -6.26 0.91 -23.29
N THR A 176 -6.07 1.19 -24.57
CA THR A 176 -4.77 1.04 -25.24
C THR A 176 -3.71 1.95 -24.60
N TRP A 177 -4.08 3.19 -24.27
CA TRP A 177 -3.19 4.15 -23.62
C TRP A 177 -2.85 3.75 -22.19
N GLY A 178 -3.83 3.25 -21.42
CA GLY A 178 -3.59 2.69 -20.09
C GLY A 178 -2.62 1.52 -20.12
N LYS A 179 -2.77 0.59 -21.06
CA LYS A 179 -1.83 -0.54 -21.24
C LYS A 179 -0.40 -0.09 -21.54
N ILE A 180 -0.23 0.86 -22.47
CA ILE A 180 1.09 1.42 -22.80
C ILE A 180 1.68 2.13 -21.58
N ALA A 181 0.89 2.93 -20.88
CA ALA A 181 1.31 3.61 -19.66
C ALA A 181 1.73 2.62 -18.56
N SER A 182 1.01 1.50 -18.39
CA SER A 182 1.37 0.44 -17.45
C SER A 182 2.71 -0.20 -17.77
N ILE A 183 3.02 -0.45 -19.05
CA ILE A 183 4.31 -1.00 -19.47
C ILE A 183 5.44 -0.02 -19.13
N ILE A 184 5.30 1.24 -19.53
CA ILE A 184 6.32 2.29 -19.29
C ILE A 184 6.52 2.51 -17.79
N TYR A 185 5.43 2.64 -17.04
CA TYR A 185 5.45 2.83 -15.59
C TYR A 185 6.10 1.64 -14.87
N THR A 186 5.84 0.42 -15.32
CA THR A 186 6.46 -0.78 -14.72
C THR A 186 7.96 -0.85 -15.02
N ALA A 187 8.38 -0.46 -16.23
CA ALA A 187 9.78 -0.48 -16.64
C ALA A 187 10.68 0.42 -15.77
N PHE A 188 10.20 1.61 -15.38
CA PHE A 188 10.93 2.49 -14.44
C PHE A 188 10.67 2.14 -12.97
N GLY A 189 9.48 1.62 -12.66
CA GLY A 189 9.07 1.28 -11.31
C GLY A 189 9.89 0.14 -10.71
N ILE A 190 10.11 -0.96 -11.45
CA ILE A 190 10.82 -2.14 -10.92
C ILE A 190 12.25 -1.79 -10.45
N PRO A 191 13.11 -1.13 -11.27
CA PRO A 191 14.45 -0.73 -10.82
C PRO A 191 14.41 0.18 -9.59
N LEU A 192 13.49 1.13 -9.55
CA LEU A 192 13.31 2.04 -8.40
C LEU A 192 12.96 1.26 -7.14
N THR A 193 12.00 0.33 -7.23
CA THR A 193 11.56 -0.49 -6.09
C THR A 193 12.66 -1.39 -5.58
N ILE A 194 13.51 -1.96 -6.44
CA ILE A 194 14.66 -2.79 -6.01
C ILE A 194 15.63 -1.97 -5.15
N VAL A 195 15.94 -0.74 -5.54
CA VAL A 195 16.83 0.16 -4.77
C VAL A 195 16.23 0.49 -3.40
N VAL A 196 14.94 0.85 -3.39
CA VAL A 196 14.21 1.17 -2.14
C VAL A 196 14.11 -0.06 -1.23
N LEU A 197 13.83 -1.23 -1.80
CA LEU A 197 13.68 -2.47 -1.05
C LEU A 197 15.00 -2.91 -0.42
N ALA A 198 16.12 -2.78 -1.12
CA ALA A 198 17.44 -3.08 -0.55
C ALA A 198 17.76 -2.18 0.65
N ASP A 199 17.41 -0.91 0.56
CA ASP A 199 17.63 0.07 1.63
C ASP A 199 16.72 -0.20 2.85
N ILE A 200 15.44 -0.49 2.62
CA ILE A 200 14.50 -0.90 3.67
C ILE A 200 14.93 -2.23 4.31
N ALA A 201 15.41 -3.20 3.53
CA ALA A 201 15.88 -4.49 4.05
C ALA A 201 17.08 -4.30 5.00
N ASN A 202 18.04 -3.44 4.66
CA ASN A 202 19.17 -3.11 5.54
C ASN A 202 18.71 -2.43 6.83
N LEU A 203 17.74 -1.51 6.75
CA LEU A 203 17.14 -0.88 7.93
C LEU A 203 16.45 -1.89 8.83
N LEU A 204 15.65 -2.79 8.25
CA LEU A 204 14.96 -3.84 8.98
C LEU A 204 15.96 -4.78 9.63
N LEU A 205 16.99 -5.24 8.90
CA LEU A 205 18.02 -6.12 9.45
C LEU A 205 18.76 -5.48 10.63
N ASN A 206 19.20 -4.23 10.49
CA ASN A 206 19.86 -3.49 11.57
C ASN A 206 18.94 -3.33 12.79
N SER A 207 17.64 -3.13 12.55
CA SER A 207 16.64 -3.03 13.62
C SER A 207 16.45 -4.38 14.32
N PHE A 208 16.32 -5.47 13.56
CA PHE A 208 16.25 -6.83 14.09
C PHE A 208 17.49 -7.20 14.88
N THR A 209 18.70 -6.91 14.38
CA THR A 209 19.94 -7.17 15.11
C THR A 209 20.01 -6.38 16.42
N ARG A 210 19.57 -5.12 16.43
CA ARG A 210 19.49 -4.33 17.67
C ARG A 210 18.51 -4.93 18.67
N ILE A 211 17.32 -5.32 18.20
CA ILE A 211 16.30 -5.95 19.06
C ILE A 211 16.81 -7.29 19.59
N TYR A 212 17.45 -8.10 18.75
CA TYR A 212 18.04 -9.38 19.12
C TYR A 212 19.16 -9.19 20.16
N ASN A 213 20.09 -8.26 19.95
CA ASN A 213 21.16 -7.98 20.91
C ASN A 213 20.63 -7.39 22.22
N TYR A 214 19.60 -6.55 22.16
CA TYR A 214 18.90 -6.06 23.35
C TYR A 214 18.25 -7.21 24.11
N PHE A 215 17.54 -8.11 23.41
CA PHE A 215 16.93 -9.29 24.00
C PHE A 215 17.97 -10.22 24.62
N LEU A 216 19.08 -10.52 23.92
CA LEU A 216 20.17 -11.32 24.49
C LEU A 216 20.78 -10.68 25.74
N ASN A 217 21.05 -9.37 25.72
CA ASN A 217 21.64 -8.68 26.87
C ASN A 217 20.68 -8.58 28.07
N VAL A 218 19.36 -8.54 27.83
CA VAL A 218 18.34 -8.45 28.89
C VAL A 218 17.93 -9.83 29.43
N TYR A 219 17.88 -10.87 28.59
CA TYR A 219 17.44 -12.21 28.97
C TYR A 219 18.59 -13.17 29.33
N ILE A 220 19.82 -12.92 28.88
CA ILE A 220 21.02 -13.72 29.21
C ILE A 220 22.00 -13.02 30.19
N PRO A 221 21.61 -12.15 31.15
CA PRO A 221 22.55 -11.77 32.20
C PRO A 221 22.81 -12.93 33.18
N PHE A 222 22.04 -14.02 33.14
CA PHE A 222 22.18 -15.16 34.07
C PHE A 222 23.19 -16.23 33.65
N ARG A 223 23.75 -16.22 32.42
CA ARG A 223 24.75 -17.23 32.01
C ARG A 223 26.20 -16.83 32.30
N SER A 224 26.47 -15.54 32.53
CA SER A 224 27.82 -15.09 32.96
C SER A 224 28.10 -15.28 34.45
N LEU A 225 27.11 -15.65 35.27
CA LEU A 225 27.35 -16.02 36.67
C LEU A 225 27.81 -17.49 36.84
N VAL A 226 27.76 -18.30 35.76
CA VAL A 226 28.29 -19.68 35.74
C VAL A 226 29.71 -19.75 35.17
N TYR A 227 30.21 -18.67 34.56
CA TYR A 227 31.64 -18.49 34.30
C TYR A 227 32.31 -17.85 35.52
N VAL A 228 32.21 -18.52 36.67
CA VAL A 228 33.25 -18.37 37.70
C VAL A 228 34.55 -18.75 37.00
N SER A 229 35.42 -17.75 36.84
CA SER A 229 36.76 -17.90 36.26
C SER A 229 37.40 -19.21 36.74
N PRO A 230 37.97 -20.05 35.84
CA PRO A 230 38.67 -21.28 36.22
C PRO A 230 39.72 -21.05 37.32
N CYS A 231 40.20 -19.81 37.47
CA CYS A 231 41.13 -19.39 38.51
C CYS A 231 40.54 -19.44 39.94
N SER A 232 39.23 -19.23 40.15
CA SER A 232 38.66 -19.26 41.51
C SER A 232 38.57 -20.66 42.10
N PHE A 233 38.43 -21.71 41.26
CA PHE A 233 38.53 -23.11 41.71
C PHE A 233 39.98 -23.51 42.01
N ALA A 234 40.95 -23.00 41.25
CA ALA A 234 42.38 -23.25 41.50
C ALA A 234 42.84 -22.70 42.86
N ILE A 235 42.33 -21.52 43.26
CA ILE A 235 42.67 -20.91 44.56
C ILE A 235 42.11 -21.76 45.72
N LEU A 236 40.85 -22.23 45.62
CA LEU A 236 40.25 -23.08 46.66
C LEU A 236 40.93 -24.46 46.81
N CYS A 237 41.41 -25.06 45.71
CA CYS A 237 42.19 -26.32 45.75
C CYS A 237 43.61 -26.14 46.33
N SER A 238 44.23 -24.96 46.18
CA SER A 238 45.55 -24.71 46.75
C SER A 238 45.51 -24.54 48.28
N LEU A 239 44.45 -23.92 48.81
CA LEU A 239 44.24 -23.72 50.24
C LEU A 239 43.90 -25.03 50.98
N SER A 240 43.17 -25.96 50.35
CA SER A 240 42.89 -27.27 50.94
C SER A 240 44.11 -28.20 50.96
N ALA A 241 45.04 -28.07 50.00
CA ALA A 241 46.30 -28.81 49.99
C ALA A 241 47.28 -28.35 51.10
N THR A 242 47.27 -27.06 51.45
CA THR A 242 48.10 -26.56 52.57
C THR A 242 47.58 -26.97 53.96
N GLN A 243 46.30 -27.25 54.09
CA GLN A 243 45.69 -27.73 55.35
C GLN A 243 45.90 -29.23 55.57
N SER A 244 46.09 -30.03 54.51
CA SER A 244 46.40 -31.47 54.64
C SER A 244 47.89 -31.76 54.88
N MET A 245 48.81 -30.94 54.36
CA MET A 245 50.25 -31.07 54.65
C MET A 245 50.63 -30.69 56.08
N SER A 246 49.85 -29.83 56.75
CA SER A 246 50.12 -29.44 58.14
C SER A 246 49.68 -30.50 59.18
N ILE A 247 48.90 -31.52 58.76
CA ILE A 247 48.50 -32.65 59.61
C ILE A 247 49.51 -33.83 59.51
N PHE A 248 50.29 -33.92 58.43
CA PHE A 248 51.19 -35.06 58.18
C PHE A 248 52.62 -34.91 58.70
N HIS A 249 52.97 -33.77 59.31
CA HIS A 249 54.28 -33.57 59.95
C HIS A 249 54.18 -33.50 61.48
N ALA A 250 53.60 -34.55 62.09
CA ALA A 250 53.85 -34.87 63.50
C ALA A 250 55.11 -35.77 63.58
N PRO A 251 56.21 -35.34 64.22
CA PRO A 251 57.42 -36.14 64.29
C PRO A 251 57.25 -37.36 65.20
N SER A 252 57.54 -38.53 64.64
CA SER A 252 57.86 -39.75 65.37
C SER A 252 59.04 -39.49 66.32
N LYS A 253 58.81 -39.62 67.63
CA LYS A 253 59.88 -39.78 68.62
C LYS A 253 59.88 -41.23 69.09
N ASN A 254 60.90 -41.98 68.66
CA ASN A 254 61.30 -43.25 69.26
C ASN A 254 62.17 -43.00 70.51
N ASN A 255 61.79 -43.69 71.58
CA ASN A 255 62.56 -44.34 72.65
C ASN A 255 63.73 -43.61 73.36
N ILE A 256 63.53 -43.39 74.66
CA ILE A 256 64.27 -44.11 75.72
C ILE A 256 63.23 -44.71 76.67
#